data_AF-A0AAR5QG47-F1
#
_entry.id   AF-A0AAR5QG47-F1
#
_cell.length_a   1.000
_cell.length_b   1.000
_cell.length_c   1.000
_cell.angle_alpha   90.00
_cell.angle_beta   90.00
_cell.angle_gamma   90.00
#
_symmetry.space_group_name_H-M   'P 1'
#
loop_
_entity.id
_entity.type
_entity.pdbx_description
1 polymer ?
#
loop_
_entity_poly.entity_id
_entity_poly.type
_entity_poly.pdbx_seq_one_letter_code
_entity_poly.pdbx_strand_id
1 'polypeptide(L)'
;MKFIYRGRIAVFSIRVLRDERICVIAEQRPDCSEEESFQWMSRVLQAVDSIHQVGIYCLALVPPNYLPKTPLGGIHLSETKRRFLEGALHPANVLMCPHTCVTNLPKPREVHSGNYHFPSEKWFHWHGERGF
;
A
#
# COMPACT_ATOMS: atom_id res chain seq x y z
N MET A 1 8.90 -17.36 0.55
CA MET A 1 9.60 -16.69 1.66
C MET A 1 8.95 -15.32 1.89
N LYS A 2 8.52 -15.00 3.11
CA LYS A 2 7.74 -13.79 3.47
C LYS A 2 8.69 -12.64 3.83
N PHE A 3 8.84 -11.66 2.93
CA PHE A 3 9.62 -10.45 3.22
C PHE A 3 8.72 -9.39 3.84
N ILE A 4 8.75 -9.32 5.17
CA ILE A 4 8.28 -8.19 5.95
C ILE A 4 9.42 -7.17 5.94
N TYR A 5 9.18 -5.96 5.46
CA TYR A 5 10.06 -4.84 5.78
C TYR A 5 9.99 -4.59 7.28
N ARG A 6 10.85 -5.28 8.05
CA ARG A 6 11.14 -5.15 9.50
C ARG A 6 10.11 -4.31 10.27
N GLY A 7 8.86 -4.77 10.28
CA GLY A 7 7.78 -4.19 11.07
C GLY A 7 7.30 -2.77 10.73
N ARG A 8 7.61 -2.14 9.58
CA ARG A 8 7.23 -0.72 9.35
C ARG A 8 6.34 -0.40 8.15
N ILE A 9 6.05 -1.36 7.29
CA ILE A 9 5.17 -1.18 6.13
C ILE A 9 4.08 -2.26 6.11
N ALA A 10 2.84 -1.85 5.94
CA ALA A 10 1.67 -2.69 5.73
C ALA A 10 1.13 -2.46 4.31
N VAL A 11 0.94 -3.55 3.56
CA VAL A 11 0.32 -3.52 2.23
C VAL A 11 -0.88 -4.44 2.26
N PHE A 12 -2.04 -3.94 1.83
CA PHE A 12 -3.29 -4.71 1.78
C PHE A 12 -4.22 -4.19 0.70
N SER A 13 -5.14 -5.03 0.25
CA SER A 13 -6.24 -4.59 -0.61
C SER A 13 -7.46 -4.18 0.21
N ILE A 14 -8.18 -3.17 -0.28
CA ILE A 14 -9.54 -2.82 0.16
C ILE A 14 -10.48 -2.93 -1.03
N ARG A 15 -11.75 -3.22 -0.77
CA ARG A 15 -12.77 -3.19 -1.79
C ARG A 15 -13.33 -1.78 -1.90
N VAL A 16 -13.13 -1.14 -3.04
CA VAL A 16 -13.72 0.17 -3.34
C VAL A 16 -14.65 -0.04 -4.52
N LEU A 17 -15.93 0.28 -4.32
CA LEU A 17 -17.00 -0.05 -5.26
C LEU A 17 -17.04 -1.57 -5.54
N ARG A 18 -16.60 -1.99 -6.74
CA ARG A 18 -16.62 -3.39 -7.19
C ARG A 18 -15.25 -4.03 -7.27
N ASP A 19 -14.19 -3.25 -7.10
CA ASP A 19 -12.83 -3.70 -7.37
C ASP A 19 -11.96 -3.68 -6.11
N GLU A 20 -10.95 -4.54 -6.11
CA GLU A 20 -9.88 -4.48 -5.14
C GLU A 20 -8.87 -3.39 -5.49
N ARG A 21 -8.45 -2.65 -4.48
CA ARG A 21 -7.57 -1.49 -4.57
C ARG A 21 -6.47 -1.61 -3.52
N ILE A 22 -5.23 -1.41 -3.94
CA ILE A 22 -4.07 -1.59 -3.06
C ILE A 22 -3.87 -0.33 -2.23
N CYS A 23 -3.73 -0.53 -0.93
CA CYS A 23 -3.33 0.48 0.03
C CYS A 23 -1.97 0.12 0.63
N VAL A 24 -1.11 1.13 0.76
CA VAL A 24 0.20 1.02 1.39
C VAL A 24 0.23 1.97 2.58
N ILE A 25 0.48 1.44 3.76
CA ILE A 25 0.66 2.23 4.99
C ILE A 25 2.10 2.02 5.48
N ALA A 26 2.86 3.08 5.65
CA ALA A 26 4.23 3.01 6.12
C ALA A 26 4.47 3.95 7.30
N GLU A 27 5.32 3.54 8.24
CA GLU A 27 5.81 4.46 9.27
C GLU A 27 6.87 5.38 8.69
N GLN A 28 6.78 6.66 9.03
CA GLN A 28 7.79 7.65 8.69
C GLN A 28 9.11 7.33 9.38
N ARG A 29 10.21 7.70 8.72
CA ARG A 29 11.50 7.79 9.43
C ARG A 29 11.40 8.93 10.46
N PRO A 30 11.99 8.76 11.66
CA PRO A 30 12.22 9.89 12.56
C PRO A 30 12.96 11.00 11.81
N ASP A 31 12.63 12.25 12.11
CA ASP A 31 13.30 13.44 11.58
C ASP A 31 13.19 13.61 10.05
N CYS A 32 12.23 12.96 9.41
CA CYS A 32 11.99 13.07 7.97
C CYS A 32 11.18 14.33 7.64
N SER A 33 11.66 15.12 6.68
CA SER A 33 10.93 16.28 6.18
C SER A 33 9.73 15.87 5.30
N GLU A 34 8.81 16.80 5.07
CA GLU A 34 7.69 16.58 4.15
C GLU A 34 8.16 16.33 2.71
N GLU A 35 9.18 17.06 2.25
CA GLU A 35 9.74 16.89 0.90
C GLU A 35 10.34 15.48 0.70
N GLU A 36 11.11 15.00 1.67
CA GLU A 36 11.67 13.63 1.63
C GLU A 36 10.56 12.58 1.67
N SER A 37 9.52 12.82 2.48
CA SER A 37 8.34 11.97 2.53
C SER A 37 7.66 11.89 1.15
N PHE A 38 7.36 13.02 0.52
CA PHE A 38 6.75 13.04 -0.82
C PHE A 38 7.63 12.40 -1.90
N GLN A 39 8.95 12.60 -1.85
CA GLN A 39 9.88 11.94 -2.76
C GLN A 39 9.86 10.43 -2.59
N TRP A 40 9.85 9.94 -1.34
CA TRP A 40 9.73 8.51 -1.05
C TRP A 40 8.40 7.94 -1.55
N MET A 41 7.29 8.59 -1.22
CA MET A 41 5.95 8.19 -1.68
C MET A 41 5.90 8.10 -3.21
N SER A 42 6.44 9.09 -3.92
CA SER A 42 6.48 9.13 -5.39
C SER A 42 7.32 7.99 -5.98
N ARG A 43 8.47 7.69 -5.37
CA ARG A 43 9.32 6.55 -5.78
C ARG A 43 8.59 5.22 -5.58
N VAL A 44 7.83 5.05 -4.50
CA VAL A 44 7.04 3.83 -4.27
C VAL A 44 5.95 3.67 -5.32
N LEU A 45 5.24 4.74 -5.68
CA LEU A 45 4.24 4.70 -6.76
C LEU A 45 4.86 4.24 -8.09
N GLN A 46 5.99 4.84 -8.47
CA GLN A 46 6.70 4.50 -9.71
C GLN A 46 7.25 3.06 -9.69
N ALA A 47 7.78 2.61 -8.55
CA ALA A 47 8.30 1.26 -8.40
C ALA A 47 7.19 0.21 -8.50
N VAL A 48 6.02 0.48 -7.90
CA VAL A 48 4.89 -0.45 -7.94
C VAL A 48 4.28 -0.51 -9.34
N ASP A 49 4.13 0.64 -10.00
CA ASP A 49 3.66 0.70 -11.38
C ASP A 49 4.62 -0.04 -12.34
N SER A 50 5.93 0.24 -12.27
CA SER A 50 6.91 -0.38 -13.18
C SER A 50 7.03 -1.90 -13.02
N ILE A 51 7.02 -2.41 -11.78
CA ILE A 51 7.29 -3.83 -11.49
C ILE A 51 6.03 -4.68 -11.55
N HIS A 52 4.93 -4.18 -10.97
CA HIS A 52 3.70 -4.95 -10.85
C HIS A 52 2.69 -4.60 -11.94
N GLN A 53 2.87 -3.49 -12.66
CA GLN A 53 1.91 -2.98 -13.64
C GLN A 53 0.51 -2.76 -13.01
N VAL A 54 0.51 -2.31 -11.75
CA VAL A 54 -0.69 -2.03 -10.97
C VAL A 54 -0.55 -0.67 -10.27
N GLY A 55 -1.63 0.11 -10.23
CA GLY A 55 -1.69 1.36 -9.49
C GLY A 55 -1.97 1.17 -7.99
N ILE A 56 -1.34 1.99 -7.16
CA ILE A 56 -1.70 2.13 -5.74
C ILE A 56 -2.89 3.08 -5.64
N TYR A 57 -3.90 2.72 -4.86
CA TYR A 57 -5.05 3.59 -4.62
C TYR A 57 -4.76 4.63 -3.53
N CYS A 58 -4.14 4.19 -2.44
CA CYS A 58 -3.78 5.02 -1.31
C CYS A 58 -2.39 4.65 -0.80
N LEU A 59 -1.54 5.64 -0.60
CA LEU A 59 -0.29 5.50 0.13
C LEU A 59 -0.29 6.50 1.30
N ALA A 60 -0.19 6.00 2.52
CA ALA A 60 -0.25 6.81 3.73
C ALA A 60 0.99 6.60 4.59
N LEU A 61 1.50 7.69 5.13
CA LEU A 61 2.61 7.73 6.07
C LEU A 61 2.07 8.04 7.46
N VAL A 62 2.30 7.15 8.41
CA VAL A 62 1.94 7.34 9.83
C VAL A 62 3.19 7.68 10.66
N PRO A 63 3.04 8.30 11.84
CA PRO A 63 4.18 8.57 12.72
C PRO A 63 4.99 7.29 13.07
N PRO A 64 6.25 7.43 13.50
CA PRO A 64 7.07 6.31 13.94
C PRO A 64 6.37 5.49 15.03
N ASN A 65 6.46 4.15 14.96
CA ASN A 65 5.86 3.21 15.92
C ASN A 65 4.33 3.24 16.03
N TYR A 66 3.63 3.85 15.06
CA TYR A 66 2.17 3.95 15.09
C TYR A 66 1.47 2.69 14.57
N LEU A 67 2.15 1.85 13.76
CA LEU A 67 1.52 0.65 13.22
C LEU A 67 1.43 -0.45 14.28
N PRO A 68 0.22 -1.02 14.50
CA PRO A 68 0.00 -2.15 15.41
C PRO A 68 0.99 -3.29 15.16
N LYS A 69 1.65 -3.77 16.21
CA LYS A 69 2.58 -4.90 16.13
C LYS A 69 1.97 -6.16 16.72
N THR A 70 2.36 -7.31 16.20
CA THR A 70 2.12 -8.61 16.83
C THR A 70 3.11 -8.83 17.97
N PRO A 71 2.84 -9.75 18.92
CA PRO A 71 3.80 -10.10 19.97
C PRO A 71 5.17 -10.56 19.47
N LEU A 72 5.24 -10.99 18.20
CA LEU A 72 6.46 -11.42 17.52
C LEU A 72 7.18 -10.27 16.78
N GLY A 73 6.73 -9.03 16.94
CA GLY A 73 7.34 -7.82 16.36
C GLY A 73 6.98 -7.54 14.88
N GLY A 74 6.14 -8.36 14.26
CA GLY A 74 5.62 -8.10 12.91
C GLY A 74 4.47 -7.09 12.92
N ILE A 75 4.08 -6.53 11.78
CA ILE A 75 2.88 -5.69 11.72
C ILE A 75 1.62 -6.55 11.78
N HIS A 76 0.68 -6.16 12.63
CA HIS A 76 -0.64 -6.78 12.71
C HIS A 76 -1.54 -6.27 11.57
N LEU A 77 -1.36 -6.82 10.36
CA LEU A 77 -2.03 -6.38 9.13
C LEU A 77 -3.56 -6.22 9.26
N SER A 78 -4.26 -7.17 9.89
CA SER A 78 -5.72 -7.11 10.05
C SER A 78 -6.17 -5.91 10.88
N GLU A 79 -5.41 -5.57 11.93
CA GLU A 79 -5.69 -4.46 12.83
C GLU A 79 -5.34 -3.13 12.16
N THR A 80 -4.21 -3.07 11.45
CA THR A 80 -3.86 -1.92 10.60
C THR A 80 -4.94 -1.64 9.56
N LYS A 81 -5.43 -2.68 8.86
CA LYS A 81 -6.50 -2.56 7.86
C LYS A 81 -7.80 -2.07 8.51
N ARG A 82 -8.16 -2.60 9.68
CA ARG A 82 -9.34 -2.16 10.43
C ARG A 82 -9.26 -0.67 10.78
N ARG A 83 -8.14 -0.24 11.40
CA ARG A 83 -7.92 1.18 11.75
C ARG A 83 -7.89 2.09 10.53
N PHE A 84 -7.36 1.62 9.40
CA PHE A 84 -7.38 2.36 8.14
C PHE A 84 -8.81 2.61 7.66
N LEU A 85 -9.65 1.58 7.64
CA LEU A 85 -11.05 1.66 7.21
C LEU A 85 -11.91 2.50 8.15
N GLU A 86 -11.59 2.48 9.45
CA GLU A 86 -12.25 3.31 10.47
C GLU A 86 -11.72 4.76 10.50
N GLY A 87 -10.67 5.09 9.75
CA GLY A 87 -10.04 6.42 9.76
C GLY A 87 -9.21 6.73 11.02
N ALA A 88 -8.90 5.73 11.84
CA ALA A 88 -8.20 5.86 13.13
C ALA A 88 -6.66 5.80 13.03
N LEU A 89 -6.10 5.76 11.82
CA LEU A 89 -4.65 5.69 11.61
C LEU A 89 -3.93 7.05 11.67
N HIS A 90 -4.65 8.18 11.63
CA HIS A 90 -4.10 9.54 11.71
C HIS A 90 -2.77 9.74 10.95
N PRO A 91 -2.76 9.50 9.62
CA PRO A 91 -1.55 9.65 8.81
C PRO A 91 -1.08 11.11 8.77
N ALA A 92 0.23 11.31 8.81
CA ALA A 92 0.87 12.60 8.64
C ALA A 92 0.85 13.06 7.17
N ASN A 93 1.06 12.12 6.23
CA ASN A 93 0.97 12.39 4.80
C ASN A 93 0.14 11.31 4.11
N VAL A 94 -0.72 11.71 3.19
CA VAL A 94 -1.55 10.80 2.39
C VAL A 94 -1.46 11.22 0.94
N LEU A 95 -1.21 10.23 0.08
CA LEU A 95 -1.21 10.40 -1.36
C LEU A 95 -2.25 9.43 -1.93
N MET A 96 -3.29 10.01 -2.52
CA MET A 96 -4.37 9.28 -3.18
C MET A 96 -4.16 9.34 -4.68
N CYS A 97 -4.22 8.19 -5.35
CA CYS A 97 -4.11 8.10 -6.81
C CYS A 97 -5.36 7.47 -7.43
N PRO A 98 -6.54 8.10 -7.30
CA PRO A 98 -7.77 7.56 -7.86
C PRO A 98 -7.71 7.49 -9.39
N HIS A 99 -7.10 8.49 -10.05
CA HIS A 99 -7.04 8.58 -11.51
C HIS A 99 -6.02 7.62 -12.15
N THR A 100 -4.89 7.36 -11.49
CA THR A 100 -3.92 6.34 -11.93
C THR A 100 -4.47 4.92 -11.83
N CYS A 101 -5.53 4.72 -11.04
CA CYS A 101 -6.32 3.48 -10.99
C CYS A 101 -7.48 3.45 -12.02
N VAL A 102 -7.80 4.57 -12.67
CA VAL A 102 -8.93 4.72 -13.62
C VAL A 102 -8.50 4.46 -15.07
N THR A 103 -7.22 4.61 -15.42
CA THR A 103 -6.70 4.31 -16.77
C THR A 103 -6.55 2.81 -17.06
N ASN A 104 -6.71 1.95 -16.05
CA ASN A 104 -6.86 0.49 -16.20
C ASN A 104 -8.33 0.03 -16.14
N LEU A 105 -9.29 0.91 -16.44
CA LEU A 105 -10.61 0.43 -16.83
C LEU A 105 -10.43 -0.34 -18.15
N PRO A 106 -10.71 -1.66 -18.21
CA PRO A 106 -10.86 -2.31 -19.50
C PRO A 106 -11.91 -1.51 -20.28
N LYS A 107 -11.66 -1.27 -21.57
CA LYS A 107 -12.70 -0.79 -22.50
C LYS A 107 -14.00 -1.49 -22.15
N PRO A 108 -15.15 -0.79 -22.06
CA PRO A 108 -16.40 -1.38 -21.60
C PRO A 108 -16.64 -2.67 -22.40
N ARG A 109 -16.37 -3.81 -21.77
CA ARG A 109 -16.60 -5.14 -22.31
C ARG A 109 -17.72 -5.72 -21.51
N GLU A 110 -18.72 -6.18 -22.25
CA GLU A 110 -19.98 -6.68 -21.79
C GLU A 110 -19.83 -7.67 -20.64
N VAL A 111 -20.79 -7.56 -19.72
CA VAL A 111 -20.91 -8.26 -18.44
C VAL A 111 -20.52 -9.73 -18.57
N HIS A 112 -19.33 -10.09 -18.07
CA HIS A 112 -19.00 -11.49 -17.79
C HIS A 112 -18.69 -11.63 -16.32
N SER A 113 -19.61 -12.32 -15.64
CA SER A 113 -19.54 -12.76 -14.25
C SER A 113 -18.30 -13.64 -14.06
N GLY A 114 -17.27 -13.13 -13.38
CA GLY A 114 -16.06 -13.89 -13.09
C GLY A 114 -15.36 -13.40 -11.84
N ASN A 115 -15.28 -14.26 -10.82
CA ASN A 115 -14.53 -14.03 -9.59
C ASN A 115 -13.04 -13.85 -9.90
N TYR A 116 -12.53 -12.61 -9.85
CA TYR A 116 -11.08 -12.35 -9.84
C TYR A 116 -10.57 -12.44 -8.40
N HIS A 117 -9.96 -13.56 -8.06
CA HIS A 117 -9.22 -13.75 -6.81
C HIS A 117 -7.81 -13.20 -7.02
N PHE A 118 -7.47 -12.06 -6.39
CA PHE A 118 -6.11 -11.52 -6.40
C PHE A 118 -5.26 -12.25 -5.36
N PRO A 119 -4.23 -13.02 -5.75
CA PRO A 119 -3.38 -13.70 -4.78
C PRO A 119 -2.47 -12.67 -4.12
N SER A 120 -2.59 -12.51 -2.80
CA SER A 120 -1.66 -11.72 -1.98
C SER A 120 -0.20 -12.19 -2.07
N GLU A 121 0.05 -13.34 -2.70
CA GLU A 121 1.34 -14.02 -2.79
C GLU A 121 2.29 -13.46 -3.86
N LYS A 122 1.81 -12.65 -4.82
CA LYS A 122 2.67 -12.09 -5.89
C LYS A 122 3.48 -10.85 -5.49
N TRP A 123 3.18 -10.23 -4.35
CA TRP A 123 3.90 -9.05 -3.85
C TRP A 123 5.24 -9.38 -3.18
N PHE A 124 5.55 -10.66 -2.96
CA PHE A 124 6.72 -11.11 -2.19
C PHE A 124 8.07 -11.08 -2.94
N HIS A 125 8.10 -10.74 -4.23
CA HIS A 125 9.30 -10.84 -5.08
C HIS A 125 10.08 -9.53 -5.31
N TRP A 126 9.83 -8.47 -4.53
CA TRP A 126 10.58 -7.21 -4.66
C TRP A 126 12.00 -7.34 -4.04
N HIS A 127 13.00 -7.58 -4.89
CA HIS A 127 14.40 -7.63 -4.50
C HIS A 127 14.95 -6.21 -4.22
N GLY A 128 15.49 -6.04 -3.01
CA GLY A 128 16.26 -4.86 -2.65
C GLY A 128 17.63 -4.87 -3.32
N GLU A 129 17.83 -3.91 -4.22
CA GLU A 129 19.14 -3.36 -4.56
C GLU A 129 18.99 -1.86 -4.84
N ARG A 130 19.16 -1.08 -3.76
CA ARG A 130 19.92 0.17 -3.68
C ARG A 130 19.39 0.98 -2.49
N GLY A 131 20.33 1.32 -1.60
CA GLY A 131 20.06 2.16 -0.44
C GLY A 131 19.55 3.55 -0.83
N PHE A 132 18.87 4.18 0.12
CA PHE A 132 18.96 5.57 0.61
C PHE A 132 17.67 5.87 1.39
#